data_AF-A0A413VUB8-F1
#
_entry.id   AF-A0A413VUB8-F1
#
_cell.length_a   1.000
_cell.length_b   1.000
_cell.length_c   1.000
_cell.angle_alpha   90.00
_cell.angle_beta   90.00
_cell.angle_gamma   90.00
#
_symmetry.space_group_name_H-M   'P 1'
#
loop_
_entity.id
_entity.type
_entity.pdbx_description
1 polymer ?
#
loop_
_entity_poly.entity_id
_entity_poly.type
_entity_poly.pdbx_seq_one_letter_code
_entity_poly.pdbx_strand_id
1 'polypeptide(L)'
;MKKKSLFNLAFVCLCFLFNGCNSPKPTFQDFIGTWVSEDGGEIILRSDSTCVCKNIRDNYINIFSEKKPLNYEGKWILREKDDLEYDKYNIRIEKQGTFLIIFYISGERLFGYASPWYLFRYIGDPDELNLYKFTKLK
;
A
#
# COMPACT_ATOMS: atom_id res chain seq x y z
N MET A 1 -28.64 -41.47 -13.18
CA MET A 1 -28.19 -40.58 -12.07
C MET A 1 -27.08 -39.67 -12.57
N LYS A 2 -27.31 -38.34 -12.55
CA LYS A 2 -26.36 -37.31 -13.03
C LYS A 2 -25.16 -37.17 -12.07
N LYS A 3 -24.15 -38.05 -12.18
CA LYS A 3 -22.85 -37.95 -11.48
C LYS A 3 -21.84 -37.06 -12.24
N LYS A 4 -22.22 -35.84 -12.63
CA LYS A 4 -21.30 -34.91 -13.33
C LYS A 4 -21.07 -33.56 -12.65
N SER A 5 -21.82 -33.18 -11.61
CA SER A 5 -21.66 -31.84 -11.00
C SER A 5 -20.60 -31.76 -9.88
N LEU A 6 -20.40 -32.82 -9.09
CA LEU A 6 -19.42 -32.83 -7.99
C LEU A 6 -17.96 -32.79 -8.48
N PHE A 7 -17.65 -33.45 -9.60
CA PHE A 7 -16.31 -33.45 -10.17
C PHE A 7 -15.93 -32.06 -10.72
N ASN A 8 -16.88 -31.36 -11.32
CA ASN A 8 -16.67 -30.00 -11.83
C ASN A 8 -16.46 -28.99 -10.69
N LEU A 9 -17.15 -29.13 -9.56
CA LEU A 9 -17.00 -28.24 -8.42
C LEU A 9 -15.64 -28.43 -7.73
N ALA A 10 -15.21 -29.68 -7.53
CA ALA A 10 -13.90 -29.99 -6.97
C ALA A 10 -12.75 -29.49 -7.87
N PHE A 11 -12.90 -29.61 -9.19
CA PHE A 11 -11.91 -29.12 -10.16
C PHE A 11 -11.81 -27.59 -10.15
N VAL A 12 -12.94 -26.88 -10.08
CA VAL A 12 -12.97 -25.42 -9.95
C VAL A 12 -12.31 -24.97 -8.64
N CYS A 13 -12.60 -25.62 -7.51
CA CYS A 13 -11.92 -25.35 -6.23
C CYS A 13 -10.40 -25.61 -6.31
N LEU A 14 -9.98 -26.68 -7.00
CA LEU A 14 -8.56 -27.00 -7.19
C LEU A 14 -7.83 -25.95 -8.06
N CYS A 15 -8.49 -25.43 -9.10
CA CYS A 15 -7.96 -24.32 -9.90
C CYS A 15 -7.79 -23.02 -9.09
N PHE A 16 -8.62 -22.77 -8.07
CA PHE A 16 -8.43 -21.62 -7.18
C PHE A 16 -7.21 -21.77 -6.25
N LEU A 17 -6.84 -23.00 -5.87
CA LEU A 17 -5.69 -23.26 -5.00
C LEU A 17 -4.33 -23.01 -5.68
N PHE A 18 -4.23 -23.24 -6.99
CA PHE A 18 -2.96 -23.08 -7.72
C PHE A 18 -2.65 -21.64 -8.18
N ASN A 19 -3.61 -20.71 -8.09
CA ASN A 19 -3.41 -19.31 -8.49
C ASN A 19 -2.94 -18.39 -7.34
N GLY A 20 -2.94 -18.87 -6.09
CA GLY A 20 -2.62 -18.05 -4.92
C GLY A 20 -1.12 -17.80 -4.67
N CYS A 21 -0.23 -18.68 -5.13
CA CYS A 21 1.19 -18.66 -4.72
C CYS A 21 2.15 -17.91 -5.64
N ASN A 22 1.73 -17.44 -6.83
CA ASN A 22 2.62 -16.81 -7.81
C ASN A 22 2.32 -15.32 -8.05
N SER A 23 1.76 -14.63 -7.06
CA SER A 23 1.55 -13.19 -7.19
C SER A 23 2.90 -12.47 -7.31
N PRO A 24 3.15 -11.67 -8.36
CA PRO A 24 4.42 -10.98 -8.52
C PRO A 24 4.64 -10.02 -7.35
N LYS A 25 5.82 -10.10 -6.74
CA LYS A 25 6.22 -9.19 -5.67
C LYS A 25 6.19 -7.75 -6.19
N PRO A 26 5.75 -6.78 -5.36
CA PRO A 26 5.81 -5.38 -5.74
C PRO A 26 7.27 -4.95 -5.93
N THR A 27 7.50 -4.13 -6.95
CA THR A 27 8.82 -3.61 -7.34
C THR A 27 8.86 -2.10 -7.17
N PHE A 28 10.07 -1.52 -7.10
CA PHE A 28 10.24 -0.07 -7.02
C PHE A 28 9.50 0.68 -8.16
N GLN A 29 9.52 0.11 -9.37
CA GLN A 29 8.88 0.72 -10.54
C GLN A 29 7.36 0.84 -10.41
N ASP A 30 6.73 -0.09 -9.68
CA ASP A 30 5.28 -0.08 -9.45
C ASP A 30 4.82 1.19 -8.72
N PHE A 31 5.69 1.79 -7.91
CA PHE A 31 5.34 2.91 -7.03
C PHE A 31 5.70 4.29 -7.57
N ILE A 32 6.53 4.39 -8.61
CA ILE A 32 6.84 5.68 -9.23
C ILE A 32 5.57 6.30 -9.81
N GLY A 33 5.27 7.54 -9.45
CA GLY A 33 4.11 8.29 -9.90
C GLY A 33 3.48 9.14 -8.81
N THR A 34 2.33 9.73 -9.14
CA THR A 34 1.53 10.52 -8.22
C THR A 34 0.44 9.66 -7.60
N TRP A 35 0.31 9.73 -6.28
CA TRP A 35 -0.68 9.01 -5.48
C TRP A 35 -1.55 10.02 -4.75
N VAL A 36 -2.87 9.87 -4.85
CA VAL A 36 -3.82 10.85 -4.32
C VAL A 36 -4.79 10.19 -3.35
N SER A 37 -5.08 10.88 -2.24
CA SER A 37 -6.15 10.51 -1.31
C SER A 37 -7.43 11.27 -1.62
N GLU A 38 -8.56 10.75 -1.13
CA GLU A 38 -9.90 11.34 -1.34
C GLU A 38 -10.00 12.79 -0.83
N ASP A 39 -9.26 13.11 0.23
CA ASP A 39 -9.23 14.44 0.84
C ASP A 39 -8.21 15.41 0.22
N GLY A 40 -7.58 15.04 -0.90
CA GLY A 40 -6.66 15.89 -1.66
C GLY A 40 -5.20 15.86 -1.20
N GLY A 41 -4.82 14.92 -0.33
CA GLY A 41 -3.42 14.59 -0.05
C GLY A 41 -2.74 13.99 -1.29
N GLU A 42 -1.47 14.33 -1.52
CA GLU A 42 -0.70 13.92 -2.69
C GLU A 42 0.68 13.40 -2.29
N ILE A 43 1.09 12.26 -2.85
CA ILE A 43 2.44 11.70 -2.72
C ILE A 43 3.00 11.50 -4.12
N ILE A 44 4.06 12.22 -4.46
CA ILE A 44 4.79 12.07 -5.73
C ILE A 44 6.06 11.28 -5.43
N LEU A 45 6.18 10.07 -6.00
CA LEU A 45 7.34 9.20 -5.86
C LEU A 45 8.11 9.16 -7.18
N ARG A 46 9.38 9.58 -7.18
CA ARG A 46 10.19 9.69 -8.40
C ARG A 46 11.21 8.55 -8.54
N SER A 47 11.66 8.31 -9.77
CA SER A 47 12.61 7.24 -10.09
C SER A 47 14.00 7.42 -9.46
N ASP A 48 14.36 8.64 -9.10
CA ASP A 48 15.63 8.99 -8.43
C ASP A 48 15.56 8.86 -6.89
N SER A 49 14.52 8.17 -6.39
CA SER A 49 14.22 8.02 -4.97
C SER A 49 13.87 9.32 -4.25
N THR A 50 13.64 10.43 -4.95
CA THR A 50 13.08 11.65 -4.35
C THR A 50 11.56 11.59 -4.30
N CYS A 51 10.96 12.29 -3.34
CA CYS A 51 9.51 12.36 -3.19
C CYS A 51 9.02 13.73 -2.75
N VAL A 52 7.75 14.01 -3.02
CA VAL A 52 7.02 15.16 -2.48
C VAL A 52 5.72 14.68 -1.86
N CYS A 53 5.49 15.05 -0.61
CA CYS A 53 4.23 14.87 0.10
C CYS A 53 3.55 16.23 0.21
N LYS A 54 2.29 16.35 -0.22
CA LYS A 54 1.49 17.57 -0.09
C LYS A 54 0.18 17.26 0.61
N ASN A 55 -0.27 18.19 1.45
CA ASN A 55 -1.58 18.11 2.10
C ASN A 55 -1.85 16.80 2.86
N ILE A 56 -0.81 16.14 3.36
CA ILE A 56 -0.97 14.88 4.10
C ILE A 56 -1.53 15.20 5.48
N ARG A 57 -2.68 14.63 5.85
CA ARG A 57 -3.31 14.89 7.15
C ARG A 57 -2.47 14.33 8.30
N ASP A 58 -1.73 15.21 8.97
CA ASP A 58 -0.80 14.83 10.03
C ASP A 58 -1.51 14.32 11.30
N ASN A 59 -2.76 14.73 11.53
CA ASN A 59 -3.58 14.21 12.62
C ASN A 59 -4.02 12.75 12.45
N TYR A 60 -3.92 12.19 11.24
CA TYR A 60 -4.10 10.74 10.99
C TYR A 60 -2.83 9.95 11.25
N ILE A 61 -1.71 10.65 11.42
CA ILE A 61 -0.38 10.09 11.57
C ILE A 61 0.09 10.21 13.01
N ASN A 62 -0.20 11.35 13.65
CA ASN A 62 0.14 11.69 15.02
C ASN A 62 -1.05 12.38 15.68
N ILE A 63 -1.63 11.72 16.69
CA ILE A 63 -2.78 12.23 17.45
C ILE A 63 -2.49 13.54 18.22
N PHE A 64 -1.22 13.86 18.43
CA PHE A 64 -0.77 15.09 19.09
C PHE A 64 -0.41 16.21 18.12
N SER A 65 -0.57 15.97 16.81
CA SER A 65 -0.28 16.96 15.78
C SER A 65 -1.24 18.14 15.86
N GLU A 66 -0.70 19.37 15.75
CA GLU A 66 -1.49 20.53 15.36
C GLU A 66 -2.11 20.20 14.00
N LYS A 67 -3.44 20.30 13.85
CA LYS A 67 -4.26 19.88 12.67
C LYS A 67 -3.88 20.48 11.29
N LYS A 68 -2.64 20.95 11.11
CA LYS A 68 -2.05 21.43 9.88
C LYS A 68 -1.62 20.24 9.01
N PRO A 69 -1.84 20.32 7.69
CA PRO A 69 -1.33 19.33 6.78
C PRO A 69 0.20 19.32 6.72
N LEU A 70 0.78 18.12 6.64
CA LEU A 70 2.18 17.88 6.38
C LEU A 70 2.48 18.11 4.89
N ASN A 71 3.44 18.99 4.63
CA ASN A 71 3.98 19.29 3.30
C ASN A 71 5.51 19.13 3.34
N TYR A 72 6.07 18.28 2.48
CA TYR A 72 7.46 17.87 2.61
C TYR A 72 8.09 17.36 1.29
N GLU A 73 9.39 17.57 1.11
CA GLU A 73 10.20 17.02 0.02
C GLU A 73 11.39 16.23 0.55
N GLY A 74 11.54 14.96 0.18
CA GLY A 74 12.60 14.11 0.71
C GLY A 74 12.93 12.91 -0.14
N LYS A 75 13.29 11.82 0.52
CA LYS A 75 13.60 10.54 -0.13
C LYS A 75 12.56 9.50 0.24
N TRP A 76 12.33 8.58 -0.69
CA TRP A 76 11.49 7.41 -0.46
C TRP A 76 12.25 6.12 -0.74
N ILE A 77 11.86 5.06 -0.03
CA ILE A 77 12.47 3.75 -0.10
C ILE A 77 11.35 2.71 -0.10
N LEU A 78 11.37 1.79 -1.06
CA LEU A 78 10.59 0.55 -0.97
C LEU A 78 11.32 -0.40 -0.03
N ARG A 79 10.70 -0.72 1.10
CA ARG A 79 11.21 -1.73 2.03
C ARG A 79 10.55 -3.07 1.72
N GLU A 80 11.32 -4.14 1.74
CA GLU A 80 10.81 -5.51 1.58
C GLU A 80 10.33 -6.11 2.91
N LYS A 81 10.80 -5.53 4.02
CA LYS A 81 10.48 -5.95 5.38
C LYS A 81 9.93 -4.79 6.21
N ASP A 82 9.08 -5.09 7.18
CA ASP A 82 8.68 -4.14 8.22
C ASP A 82 9.75 -4.03 9.33
N ASP A 83 9.49 -3.20 10.32
CA ASP A 83 10.41 -2.95 11.44
C ASP A 83 10.54 -4.17 12.38
N LEU A 84 9.70 -5.20 12.21
CA LEU A 84 9.77 -6.49 12.92
C LEU A 84 10.36 -7.61 12.03
N GLU A 85 10.95 -7.23 10.89
CA GLU A 85 11.55 -8.12 9.89
C GLU A 85 10.58 -9.06 9.16
N TYR A 86 9.27 -8.86 9.29
CA TYR A 86 8.30 -9.61 8.50
C TYR A 86 8.32 -9.15 7.06
N ASP A 87 8.09 -10.08 6.12
CA ASP A 87 7.98 -9.81 4.68
C ASP A 87 6.71 -9.00 4.35
N LYS A 88 6.73 -7.72 4.71
CA LYS A 88 5.66 -6.74 4.55
C LYS A 88 6.20 -5.51 3.84
N TYR A 89 5.98 -5.49 2.53
CA TYR A 89 6.38 -4.38 1.68
C TYR A 89 5.72 -3.08 2.14
N ASN A 90 6.53 -2.02 2.26
CA ASN A 90 6.03 -0.70 2.64
C ASN A 90 6.93 0.40 2.05
N ILE A 91 6.38 1.62 1.95
CA ILE A 91 7.10 2.80 1.50
C ILE A 91 7.49 3.62 2.72
N ARG A 92 8.80 3.80 2.91
CA ARG A 92 9.34 4.70 3.93
C ARG A 92 9.73 6.02 3.30
N ILE A 93 9.29 7.12 3.89
CA ILE A 93 9.69 8.48 3.54
C ILE A 93 10.64 9.01 4.60
N GLU A 94 11.71 9.66 4.16
CA GLU A 94 12.76 10.21 5.01
C GLU A 94 13.04 11.68 4.71
N LYS A 95 13.35 12.43 5.79
CA LYS A 95 13.83 13.80 5.76
C LYS A 95 15.25 13.93 6.22
N GLN A 96 16.14 14.32 5.30
CA GLN A 96 17.57 14.53 5.60
C GLN A 96 18.19 13.32 6.32
N GLY A 97 17.79 12.10 5.93
CA GLY A 97 18.22 10.85 6.57
C GLY A 97 17.45 10.43 7.82
N THR A 98 16.51 11.25 8.29
CA THR A 98 15.64 10.95 9.43
C THR A 98 14.32 10.37 8.97
N PHE A 99 13.85 9.32 9.64
CA PHE A 99 12.53 8.74 9.41
C PHE A 99 11.42 9.80 9.57
N LEU A 100 10.48 9.84 8.61
CA LEU A 100 9.31 10.72 8.68
C LEU A 100 7.99 9.93 8.74
N ILE A 101 7.75 9.06 7.77
CA ILE A 101 6.46 8.34 7.65
C ILE A 101 6.61 7.03 6.88
N ILE A 102 5.81 6.02 7.26
CA ILE A 102 5.62 4.77 6.50
C ILE A 102 4.20 4.76 5.90
N PHE A 103 4.10 4.31 4.65
CA PHE A 103 2.86 3.92 4.01
C PHE A 103 2.90 2.42 3.72
N TYR A 104 1.86 1.70 4.13
CA TYR A 104 1.68 0.30 3.80
C TYR A 104 1.21 0.15 2.34
N ILE A 105 1.49 -1.01 1.76
CA ILE A 105 1.14 -1.34 0.38
C ILE A 105 0.14 -2.49 0.40
N SER A 106 -0.90 -2.39 -0.43
CA SER A 106 -1.79 -3.51 -0.70
C SER A 106 -2.32 -3.45 -2.13
N GLY A 107 -2.81 -4.59 -2.63
CA GLY A 107 -3.41 -4.72 -3.95
C GLY A 107 -4.93 -4.83 -3.87
N GLU A 108 -5.65 -4.40 -4.90
CA GLU A 108 -7.14 -4.46 -4.91
C GLU A 108 -7.69 -5.81 -5.41
N ARG A 109 -6.85 -6.85 -5.57
CA ARG A 109 -7.33 -8.18 -5.97
C ARG A 109 -7.89 -8.96 -4.77
N LEU A 110 -8.96 -9.70 -5.03
CA LEU A 110 -9.58 -10.65 -4.08
C LEU A 110 -8.61 -11.73 -3.58
N PHE A 111 -7.59 -12.07 -4.38
CA PHE A 111 -6.58 -13.07 -4.03
C PHE A 111 -5.19 -12.55 -4.42
N GLY A 112 -4.27 -12.54 -3.46
CA GLY A 112 -2.86 -12.23 -3.67
C GLY A 112 -2.49 -10.74 -3.69
N TYR A 113 -1.19 -10.46 -3.64
CA TYR A 113 -0.62 -9.12 -3.75
C TYR A 113 -0.40 -8.79 -5.23
N ALA A 114 -1.31 -8.05 -5.84
CA ALA A 114 -1.15 -7.64 -7.23
C ALA A 114 -1.84 -6.30 -7.53
N SER A 115 -1.30 -5.62 -8.55
CA SER A 115 -1.85 -4.39 -9.12
C SER A 115 -3.36 -4.52 -9.49
N PRO A 116 -4.16 -3.44 -9.34
CA PRO A 116 -3.76 -2.09 -8.94
C PRO A 116 -3.38 -2.01 -7.46
N TRP A 117 -2.26 -1.34 -7.20
CA TRP A 117 -1.77 -1.09 -5.84
C TRP A 117 -2.44 0.15 -5.26
N TYR A 118 -2.54 0.20 -3.95
CA TYR A 118 -2.82 1.41 -3.18
C TYR A 118 -1.85 1.53 -2.01
N LEU A 119 -1.55 2.77 -1.64
CA LEU A 119 -0.81 3.09 -0.43
C LEU A 119 -1.79 3.43 0.67
N PHE A 120 -1.47 3.10 1.91
CA PHE A 120 -2.33 3.49 3.01
C PHE A 120 -1.63 3.62 4.35
N ARG A 121 -2.33 4.27 5.28
CA ARG A 121 -2.08 4.19 6.72
C ARG A 121 -3.37 3.90 7.46
N TYR A 122 -3.28 3.29 8.63
CA TYR A 122 -4.40 3.21 9.55
C TYR A 122 -4.63 4.58 10.21
N ILE A 123 -5.89 4.98 10.29
CA ILE A 123 -6.35 6.13 11.06
C ILE A 123 -6.83 5.59 12.41
N GLY A 124 -6.12 5.92 13.49
CA GLY A 124 -6.46 5.41 14.82
C GLY A 124 -6.11 3.93 14.97
N ASP A 125 -7.03 3.16 15.55
CA ASP A 125 -6.84 1.74 15.84
C ASP A 125 -6.87 0.89 14.53
N PRO A 126 -5.83 0.09 14.24
CA PRO A 126 -5.82 -0.80 13.08
C PRO A 126 -7.00 -1.78 13.01
N ASP A 127 -7.56 -2.19 14.15
CA ASP A 127 -8.68 -3.14 14.21
C ASP A 127 -9.99 -2.54 13.69
N GLU A 128 -10.09 -1.20 13.64
CA GLU A 128 -11.23 -0.49 13.03
C GLU A 128 -11.17 -0.49 11.49
N LEU A 129 -10.04 -0.92 10.91
CA LEU A 129 -9.82 -0.97 9.46
C LEU A 129 -10.06 0.37 8.74
N ASN A 130 -9.93 1.48 9.45
CA ASN A 130 -10.09 2.82 8.91
C ASN A 130 -8.80 3.26 8.21
N LEU A 131 -8.84 3.38 6.87
CA LEU A 131 -7.65 3.59 6.06
C LEU A 131 -7.58 5.01 5.50
N TYR A 132 -6.45 5.67 5.76
CA TYR A 132 -6.04 6.81 4.96
C TYR A 132 -5.41 6.31 3.66
N LYS A 133 -6.25 6.15 2.62
CA LYS A 133 -5.91 5.48 1.36
C LYS A 133 -5.47 6.47 0.28
N PHE A 134 -4.47 6.06 -0.50
CA PHE A 134 -3.99 6.76 -1.68
C PHE A 134 -3.99 5.82 -2.88
N THR A 135 -4.54 6.28 -4.00
CA THR A 135 -4.55 5.55 -5.26
C THR A 135 -3.68 6.26 -6.28
N LYS A 136 -3.10 5.48 -7.21
CA LYS A 136 -2.24 6.04 -8.24
C LYS A 136 -3.08 6.84 -9.24
N LEU A 137 -2.69 8.09 -9.49
CA LEU A 137 -3.25 8.90 -10.57
C LEU A 137 -2.84 8.28 -11.90
N LYS A 138 -3.83 8.02 -12.77
CA LYS A 138 -3.63 7.37 -14.07
C LYS A 138 -2.85 8.23 -15.05
#